data_AF-A0A1W7R707-F1
#
_entry.id   AF-A0A1W7R707-F1
#
_cell.length_a   1.000
_cell.length_b   1.000
_cell.length_c   1.000
_cell.angle_alpha   90.00
_cell.angle_beta   90.00
_cell.angle_gamma   90.00
#
_symmetry.space_group_name_H-M   'P 1'
#
loop_
_entity.id
_entity.type
_entity.pdbx_description
1 polymer ?
#
loop_
_entity_poly.entity_id
_entity_poly.type
_entity_poly.pdbx_seq_one_letter_code
_entity_poly.pdbx_strand_id
1 'polypeptide(L)'
;MRTLAVVSFALCCLIAVTFAGQSVLLKATHPDHPGKCYDEGSGLVFDPDEEKSIPGECTMAYCSKGFSLTYTSCIKAVVDDPNCEKNQAGPN
;
A
#
# COMPACT_ATOMS: atom_id res chain seq x y z
N MET A 1 21.65 -27.27 19.84
CA MET A 1 21.82 -26.98 18.40
C MET A 1 20.49 -26.92 17.64
N ARG A 2 19.58 -27.88 17.78
CA ARG A 2 18.24 -27.84 17.11
C ARG A 2 17.38 -26.62 17.47
N THR A 3 17.40 -26.19 18.72
CA THR A 3 16.58 -25.06 19.21
C THR A 3 17.02 -23.71 18.64
N LEU A 4 18.33 -23.47 18.51
CA LEU A 4 18.88 -22.22 17.95
C LEU A 4 18.52 -22.04 16.47
N ALA A 5 18.49 -23.13 15.69
CA ALA A 5 18.11 -23.08 14.28
C ALA A 5 16.63 -22.73 14.08
N VAL A 6 15.73 -23.26 14.94
CA VAL A 6 14.29 -22.96 14.89
C VAL A 6 14.02 -21.51 15.29
N VAL A 7 14.70 -21.00 16.31
CA VAL A 7 14.58 -19.60 16.75
C VAL A 7 15.07 -18.65 15.65
N SER A 8 16.18 -18.96 14.98
CA SER A 8 16.72 -18.17 13.87
C SER A 8 15.78 -18.15 12.66
N PHE A 9 15.16 -19.28 12.32
CA PHE A 9 14.22 -19.36 11.21
C PHE A 9 12.91 -18.59 11.52
N ALA A 10 12.41 -18.72 12.75
CA ALA A 10 11.23 -17.97 13.21
C ALA A 10 11.47 -16.45 13.21
N LEU A 11 12.66 -15.98 13.62
CA LEU A 11 13.02 -14.56 13.57
C LEU A 11 13.03 -14.02 12.14
N CYS A 12 13.57 -14.79 11.18
CA CYS A 12 13.64 -14.39 9.78
C CYS A 12 12.24 -14.21 9.14
N CYS A 13 11.29 -15.08 9.49
CA CYS A 13 9.91 -14.97 9.00
C CYS A 13 9.15 -13.78 9.59
N LEU A 14 9.46 -13.37 10.82
CA LEU A 14 8.81 -12.23 11.48
C LEU A 14 9.22 -10.86 10.90
N ILE A 15 10.40 -10.76 10.27
CA ILE A 15 10.89 -9.52 9.65
C ILE A 15 10.26 -9.28 8.27
N ALA A 16 9.75 -10.33 7.61
CA ALA A 16 9.13 -10.20 6.28
C ALA A 16 7.76 -9.50 6.30
N VAL A 17 7.13 -9.36 7.48
CA VAL A 17 5.75 -8.85 7.59
C VAL A 17 5.67 -7.32 7.75
N THR A 18 6.79 -6.59 7.76
CA THR A 18 6.82 -5.23 8.35
C THR A 18 6.96 -4.04 7.40
N PHE A 19 6.69 -4.12 6.08
CA PHE A 19 7.05 -2.99 5.18
C PHE A 19 5.98 -2.47 4.21
N ALA A 20 4.70 -2.78 4.42
CA ALA A 20 3.61 -2.12 3.69
C ALA A 20 2.54 -1.62 4.67
N GLY A 21 2.23 -0.32 4.63
CA GLY A 21 1.09 0.23 5.33
C GLY A 21 -0.16 -0.10 4.55
N GLN A 22 -1.11 -0.85 5.14
CA GLN A 22 -2.39 -1.11 4.49
C GLN A 22 -3.51 -0.34 5.18
N SER A 23 -4.35 0.32 4.39
CA SER A 23 -5.59 0.95 4.86
C SER A 23 -6.75 0.58 3.93
N VAL A 24 -7.97 0.62 4.44
CA VAL A 24 -9.17 0.25 3.69
C VAL A 24 -10.22 1.33 3.84
N LEU A 25 -10.73 1.84 2.72
CA LEU A 25 -11.90 2.70 2.64
C LEU A 25 -13.11 1.87 2.21
N LEU A 26 -14.09 1.75 3.11
CA LEU A 26 -15.34 1.04 2.84
C LEU A 26 -16.31 1.95 2.09
N LYS A 27 -17.12 1.36 1.19
CA LYS A 27 -18.13 2.09 0.40
C LYS A 27 -17.55 3.31 -0.31
N ALA A 28 -16.45 3.10 -1.02
CA ALA A 28 -15.79 4.11 -1.83
C ALA A 28 -16.58 4.33 -3.14
N THR A 29 -17.86 4.69 -3.07
CA THR A 29 -18.74 4.87 -4.23
C THR A 29 -19.13 6.33 -4.38
N HIS A 30 -19.17 6.83 -5.62
CA HIS A 30 -19.61 8.20 -5.91
C HIS A 30 -20.88 8.21 -6.78
N PRO A 31 -21.85 9.13 -6.56
CA PRO A 31 -23.08 9.21 -7.35
C PRO A 31 -22.86 9.33 -8.86
N ASP A 32 -21.80 10.05 -9.27
CA ASP A 32 -21.48 10.28 -10.68
C ASP A 32 -20.76 9.10 -11.35
N HIS A 33 -20.32 8.12 -10.55
CA HIS A 33 -19.60 6.93 -11.00
C HIS A 33 -20.25 5.66 -10.43
N PRO A 34 -21.52 5.38 -10.80
CA PRO A 34 -22.25 4.24 -10.27
C PRO A 34 -21.55 2.92 -10.65
N GLY A 35 -21.41 2.03 -9.68
CA GLY A 35 -20.79 0.71 -9.89
C GLY A 35 -19.27 0.72 -10.02
N LYS A 36 -18.60 1.80 -9.60
CA LYS A 36 -17.14 1.94 -9.58
C LYS A 36 -16.67 2.38 -8.21
N CYS A 37 -15.40 2.14 -7.90
CA CYS A 37 -14.79 2.81 -6.75
C CYS A 37 -14.35 4.22 -7.14
N TYR A 38 -14.47 5.16 -6.20
CA TYR A 38 -14.01 6.53 -6.33
C TYR A 38 -13.19 6.91 -5.11
N ASP A 39 -11.98 7.44 -5.36
CA ASP A 39 -11.12 7.99 -4.34
C ASP A 39 -11.25 9.52 -4.31
N GLU A 40 -11.91 10.05 -3.28
CA GLU A 40 -12.09 11.50 -3.10
C GLU A 40 -10.77 12.27 -2.99
N GLY A 41 -9.71 11.62 -2.48
CA GLY A 41 -8.41 12.25 -2.26
C GLY A 41 -7.65 12.53 -3.56
N SER A 42 -7.60 11.56 -4.47
CA SER A 42 -6.92 11.68 -5.77
C SER A 42 -7.85 12.01 -6.94
N GLY A 43 -9.16 11.91 -6.76
CA GLY A 43 -10.16 12.06 -7.82
C GLY A 43 -10.17 10.89 -8.82
N LEU A 44 -9.55 9.75 -8.46
CA LEU A 44 -9.45 8.59 -9.34
C LEU A 44 -10.71 7.72 -9.27
N VAL A 45 -11.08 7.21 -10.44
CA VAL A 45 -12.15 6.23 -10.61
C VAL A 45 -11.53 4.88 -10.95
N PHE A 46 -12.02 3.83 -10.31
CA PHE A 46 -11.52 2.46 -10.47
C PHE A 46 -12.67 1.54 -10.86
N ASP A 47 -12.46 0.75 -11.89
CA ASP A 47 -13.33 -0.37 -12.20
C ASP A 47 -13.21 -1.48 -11.13
N PRO A 48 -14.23 -2.33 -10.93
CA PRO A 48 -14.14 -3.45 -10.01
C PRO A 48 -12.98 -4.39 -10.39
N ASP A 49 -12.22 -4.83 -9.38
CA ASP A 49 -10.96 -5.59 -9.50
C ASP A 49 -9.79 -4.83 -10.17
N GLU A 50 -9.88 -3.51 -10.32
CA GLU A 50 -8.81 -2.69 -10.86
C GLU A 50 -7.85 -2.21 -9.76
N GLU A 51 -6.56 -2.16 -10.08
CA GLU A 51 -5.50 -1.60 -9.25
C GLU A 51 -4.80 -0.44 -9.98
N LYS A 52 -4.60 0.70 -9.29
CA LYS A 52 -3.83 1.84 -9.81
C LYS A 52 -2.92 2.42 -8.75
N SER A 53 -1.79 2.96 -9.18
CA SER A 53 -0.95 3.82 -8.34
C SER A 53 -1.60 5.19 -8.17
N ILE A 54 -1.58 5.73 -6.94
CA ILE A 54 -2.04 7.07 -6.62
C ILE A 54 -0.95 8.08 -7.05
N PRO A 55 -1.24 9.01 -7.98
CA PRO A 55 -0.26 9.98 -8.45
C PRO A 55 0.33 10.81 -7.31
N GLY A 56 1.66 10.93 -7.29
CA GLY A 56 2.37 11.72 -6.27
C GLY A 56 2.58 11.01 -4.93
N GLU A 57 2.04 9.80 -4.76
CA GLU A 57 2.27 8.98 -3.57
C GLU A 57 2.92 7.63 -3.92
N CYS A 58 3.65 7.04 -2.97
CA CYS A 58 4.09 5.65 -3.05
C CYS A 58 2.97 4.76 -2.50
N THR A 59 1.80 4.82 -3.16
CA THR A 59 0.58 4.16 -2.73
C THR A 59 -0.10 3.53 -3.93
N MET A 60 -0.39 2.23 -3.86
CA MET A 60 -1.31 1.56 -4.80
C MET A 60 -2.68 1.42 -4.16
N ALA A 61 -3.72 1.61 -4.94
CA ALA A 61 -5.10 1.44 -4.53
C ALA A 61 -5.79 0.38 -5.40
N TYR A 62 -6.42 -0.60 -4.74
CA TYR A 62 -7.18 -1.69 -5.35
C TYR A 62 -8.67 -1.53 -5.05
N CYS A 63 -9.52 -1.63 -6.07
CA CYS A 63 -10.98 -1.61 -5.93
C CYS A 63 -11.55 -3.03 -5.88
N SER A 64 -12.18 -3.40 -4.77
CA SER A 64 -12.87 -4.69 -4.67
C SER A 64 -14.25 -4.67 -5.34
N LYS A 65 -14.79 -5.86 -5.67
CA LYS A 65 -16.19 -6.02 -6.12
C LYS A 65 -17.24 -5.51 -5.13
N GLY A 66 -16.88 -5.36 -3.85
CA GLY A 66 -17.74 -4.79 -2.81
C GLY A 66 -17.67 -3.26 -2.75
N PHE A 67 -17.00 -2.62 -3.72
CA PHE A 67 -16.74 -1.18 -3.79
C PHE A 67 -15.99 -0.65 -2.57
N SER A 68 -14.99 -1.41 -2.12
CA SER A 68 -14.02 -0.96 -1.12
C SER A 68 -12.68 -0.68 -1.78
N LEU A 69 -12.02 0.41 -1.39
CA LEU A 69 -10.64 0.70 -1.80
C LEU A 69 -9.68 0.20 -0.74
N THR A 70 -8.69 -0.59 -1.15
CA THR A 70 -7.56 -0.98 -0.32
C THR A 70 -6.33 -0.25 -0.79
N TYR A 71 -5.73 0.55 0.10
CA TYR A 71 -4.49 1.27 -0.18
C TYR A 71 -3.33 0.50 0.43
N THR A 72 -2.29 0.31 -0.36
CA THR A 72 -1.03 -0.29 0.06
C THR A 72 0.07 0.76 -0.17
N SER A 73 0.60 1.31 0.91
CA SER A 73 1.60 2.37 0.88
C SER A 73 2.98 1.88 1.34
N CYS A 74 4.00 2.50 0.77
CA CYS A 74 5.39 2.32 1.17
C CYS A 74 5.62 3.00 2.53
N ILE A 75 6.26 2.32 3.47
CA ILE A 75 6.69 2.95 4.72
C ILE A 75 7.85 3.92 4.41
N LYS A 76 7.73 5.18 4.83
CA LYS A 76 8.85 6.13 4.76
C LYS A 76 9.90 5.71 5.79
N ALA A 77 11.04 5.21 5.32
CA ALA A 77 12.21 5.05 6.18
C ALA A 77 12.70 6.46 6.58
N VAL A 78 12.69 6.76 7.89
CA VAL A 78 13.36 7.94 8.42
C VAL A 78 14.83 7.60 8.52
N VAL A 79 15.64 8.15 7.61
CA VAL A 79 17.10 8.02 7.62
C VAL A 79 17.68 9.34 8.12
N ASP A 80 18.36 9.31 9.26
CA ASP A 80 19.07 10.47 9.84
C ASP A 80 20.56 10.39 9.46
N ASP A 81 20.83 10.38 8.15
CA ASP A 81 22.18 10.42 7.59
C ASP A 81 22.29 11.64 6.66
N PRO A 82 23.22 12.57 6.92
CA PRO A 82 23.40 13.78 6.11
C PRO A 82 23.87 13.51 4.67
N ASN A 83 24.30 12.29 4.36
CA ASN A 83 24.71 11.84 3.03
C ASN A 83 23.60 11.04 2.32
N CYS A 84 22.44 10.84 2.96
CA CYS A 84 21.31 10.16 2.35
C CYS A 84 20.39 11.17 1.68
N GLU A 85 20.44 11.24 0.35
CA GLU A 85 19.50 12.03 -0.43
C GLU A 85 18.21 11.26 -0.67
N LYS A 86 17.07 11.95 -0.59
CA LYS A 86 15.77 11.38 -0.98
C LYS A 86 15.79 11.15 -2.48
N ASN A 87 15.98 9.90 -2.90
CA ASN A 87 15.60 9.48 -4.24
C ASN A 87 14.08 9.67 -4.33
N GLN A 88 13.62 10.61 -5.16
CA GLN A 88 12.20 10.76 -5.46
C GLN A 88 11.69 9.37 -5.85
N ALA A 89 10.65 8.89 -5.17
CA ALA A 89 10.01 7.63 -5.48
C ALA A 89 9.58 7.69 -6.95
N GLY A 90 10.38 7.08 -7.81
CA GLY A 90 10.13 7.03 -9.24
C GLY A 90 8.93 6.11 -9.49
N PRO A 91 8.07 6.46 -10.46
CA PRO A 91 7.05 5.54 -10.92
C PRO A 91 7.73 4.38 -11.66
N ASN A 92 7.47 3.15 -11.21
CA ASN A 92 7.49 1.96 -12.07
C ASN A 92 6.18 1.22 -11.85
#